data_AF-A0A943NQM6-F1
#
_entry.id   AF-A0A943NQM6-F1
#
_cell.length_a   1.000
_cell.length_b   1.000
_cell.length_c   1.000
_cell.angle_alpha   90.00
_cell.angle_beta   90.00
_cell.angle_gamma   90.00
#
_symmetry.space_group_name_H-M   'P 1'
#
loop_
_entity.id
_entity.type
_entity.pdbx_description
1 polymer ?
#
loop_
_entity_poly.entity_id
_entity_poly.type
_entity_poly.pdbx_seq_one_letter_code
_entity_poly.pdbx_strand_id
1 'polypeptide(L)'
;MSLTIFFRDNQEFADLVNMYDLEHAESCEGQLKYVLKLLQLDQDRHAVYKEVSGNSEYRNLKPETGKVMSALLGNPSVERCIEEQCNEEGGRVNMCKALEDWEREAKQQGEARGRVWGEARGKVTGVKSLMQKLEVDLEKACELIGITAEEYSQMETELLQPDK
;
A
#
# COMPACT_ATOMS: atom_id res chain seq x y z
N MET A 1 13.41 8.99 8.59
CA MET A 1 14.46 8.27 7.83
C MET A 1 15.57 9.26 7.52
N SER A 2 16.84 8.91 7.73
CA SER A 2 17.97 9.85 7.51
C SER A 2 18.65 9.53 6.18
N LEU A 3 18.71 10.51 5.26
CA LEU A 3 19.32 10.35 3.93
C LEU A 3 20.64 11.12 3.88
N THR A 4 21.73 10.41 3.58
CA THR A 4 23.06 11.02 3.41
C THR A 4 23.31 11.28 1.92
N ILE A 5 23.47 12.55 1.53
CA ILE A 5 23.81 12.96 0.16
C ILE A 5 25.25 13.50 0.16
N PHE A 6 26.11 12.96 -0.72
CA PHE A 6 27.50 13.38 -0.84
C PHE A 6 27.67 14.45 -1.93
N PHE A 7 28.20 15.61 -1.57
CA PHE A 7 28.65 16.62 -2.54
C PHE A 7 30.17 16.49 -2.74
N ARG A 8 30.63 16.49 -4.00
CA ARG A 8 31.99 16.11 -4.38
C ARG A 8 33.07 17.18 -4.12
N ASP A 9 32.69 18.41 -3.79
CA ASP A 9 33.63 19.55 -3.89
C ASP A 9 34.00 20.28 -2.59
N ASN A 10 33.67 19.76 -1.39
CA ASN A 10 34.21 20.36 -0.17
C ASN A 10 34.62 19.31 0.88
N GLN A 11 35.85 19.45 1.35
CA GLN A 11 36.60 18.52 2.18
C GLN A 11 36.26 18.64 3.68
N GLU A 12 34.99 18.87 4.02
CA GLU A 12 34.48 18.81 5.39
C GLU A 12 33.22 17.93 5.40
N PHE A 13 33.32 16.78 6.07
CA PHE A 13 32.21 15.85 6.24
C PHE A 13 31.27 16.39 7.31
N ALA A 14 30.17 17.01 6.88
CA ALA A 14 29.08 17.39 7.77
C ALA A 14 27.99 16.31 7.77
N ASP A 15 27.62 15.89 8.98
CA ASP A 15 26.50 15.00 9.27
C ASP A 15 25.16 15.54 8.73
N LEU A 16 24.28 14.60 8.38
CA LEU A 16 22.83 14.71 8.22
C LEU A 16 22.29 16.04 7.66
N VAL A 17 21.86 16.02 6.39
CA VAL A 17 20.90 17.03 5.91
C VAL A 17 19.60 16.83 6.68
N ASN A 18 19.28 17.76 7.58
CA ASN A 18 17.95 17.84 8.16
C ASN A 18 16.97 18.29 7.07
N MET A 19 16.07 17.38 6.68
CA MET A 19 15.11 17.60 5.59
C MET A 19 14.15 18.76 5.87
N TYR A 20 13.93 19.09 7.16
CA TYR A 20 13.09 20.23 7.55
C TYR A 20 13.80 21.58 7.36
N ASP A 21 15.14 21.58 7.27
CA ASP A 21 15.96 22.78 7.03
C ASP A 21 16.18 23.03 5.52
N LEU A 22 15.74 22.11 4.67
CA LEU A 22 15.66 22.30 3.21
C LEU A 22 14.44 23.20 2.91
N GLU A 23 14.59 24.49 3.21
CA GLU A 23 13.53 25.50 3.04
C GLU A 23 13.03 25.60 1.58
N HIS A 24 13.80 25.09 0.60
CA HIS A 24 13.46 25.19 -0.81
C HIS A 24 13.85 23.94 -1.61
N ALA A 25 13.10 22.83 -1.50
CA ALA A 25 13.22 21.74 -2.47
C ALA A 25 13.09 22.23 -3.93
N GLU A 26 12.39 23.36 -4.11
CA GLU A 26 12.22 24.08 -5.38
C GLU A 26 13.51 24.70 -5.93
N SER A 27 14.53 24.96 -5.09
CA SER A 27 15.82 25.47 -5.55
C SER A 27 16.70 24.38 -6.17
N CYS A 28 16.34 23.11 -6.04
CA CYS A 28 17.05 22.02 -6.68
C CYS A 28 16.67 21.91 -8.16
N GLU A 29 17.68 21.87 -9.02
CA GLU A 29 17.46 21.67 -10.46
C GLU A 29 17.13 20.21 -10.78
N GLY A 30 16.41 20.02 -11.89
CA GLY A 30 16.08 18.70 -12.43
C GLY A 30 15.08 17.91 -11.60
N GLN A 31 15.19 16.58 -11.62
CA GLN A 31 14.21 15.68 -11.00
C GLN A 31 14.50 15.38 -9.51
N LEU A 32 15.62 15.87 -8.98
CA LEU A 32 15.97 15.73 -7.56
C LEU A 32 14.95 16.44 -6.65
N LYS A 33 14.42 17.60 -7.08
CA LYS A 33 13.37 18.33 -6.36
C LYS A 33 12.15 17.47 -6.04
N TYR A 34 11.79 16.55 -6.93
CA TYR A 34 10.65 15.67 -6.74
C TYR A 34 10.89 14.62 -5.65
N VAL A 35 12.12 14.10 -5.56
CA VAL A 35 12.54 13.16 -4.51
C VAL A 35 12.55 13.84 -3.15
N LEU A 36 13.15 15.03 -3.08
CA LEU A 36 13.18 15.83 -1.84
C LEU A 36 11.78 16.21 -1.39
N LYS A 37 10.90 16.58 -2.32
CA LYS A 37 9.50 16.87 -2.02
C LYS A 37 8.81 15.67 -1.38
N LEU A 38 9.00 14.45 -1.90
CA LEU A 38 8.43 13.24 -1.29
C LEU A 38 8.99 12.95 0.11
N LEU A 39 10.27 13.20 0.33
CA LEU A 39 10.90 13.04 1.65
C LEU A 39 10.30 14.00 2.70
N GLN A 40 9.97 15.23 2.30
CA GLN A 40 9.32 16.21 3.18
C GLN A 40 7.91 15.80 3.61
N LEU A 41 7.26 14.89 2.88
CA LEU A 41 5.91 14.42 3.21
C LEU A 41 5.91 13.28 4.26
N ASP A 42 7.08 12.87 4.77
CA ASP A 42 7.26 11.88 5.85
C ASP A 42 6.41 10.59 5.68
N GLN A 43 6.31 10.10 4.44
CA GLN A 43 5.51 8.93 4.09
C GLN A 43 4.00 9.04 4.41
N ASP A 44 3.47 10.25 4.62
CA ASP A 44 2.03 10.49 4.63
C ASP A 44 1.46 10.13 3.25
N ARG A 45 0.81 8.98 3.20
CA ARG A 45 0.26 8.42 1.96
C ARG A 45 -0.72 9.38 1.28
N HIS A 46 -1.53 10.11 2.04
CA HIS A 46 -2.50 11.04 1.47
C HIS A 46 -1.80 12.25 0.87
N ALA A 47 -0.82 12.80 1.59
CA ALA A 47 -0.02 13.93 1.11
C ALA A 47 0.80 13.55 -0.14
N VAL A 48 1.45 12.38 -0.13
CA VAL A 48 2.19 11.83 -1.28
C VAL A 48 1.28 11.69 -2.49
N TYR A 49 0.11 11.08 -2.31
CA TYR A 49 -0.83 10.89 -3.42
C TYR A 49 -1.27 12.24 -3.99
N LYS A 50 -1.61 13.20 -3.13
CA LYS A 50 -2.04 14.54 -3.56
C LYS A 50 -0.94 15.26 -4.34
N GLU A 51 0.30 15.20 -3.89
CA GLU A 51 1.46 15.82 -4.57
C GLU A 51 1.69 15.19 -5.95
N VAL A 52 1.84 13.85 -5.99
CA VAL A 52 2.18 13.13 -7.23
C VAL A 52 1.04 13.21 -8.25
N SER A 53 -0.21 13.04 -7.83
CA SER A 53 -1.36 13.10 -8.73
C SER A 53 -1.69 14.52 -9.18
N GLY A 54 -1.34 15.53 -8.37
CA GLY A 54 -1.55 16.94 -8.68
C GLY A 54 -0.50 17.55 -9.63
N ASN A 55 0.59 16.84 -9.92
CA ASN A 55 1.72 17.39 -10.66
C ASN A 55 2.14 16.49 -11.84
N SER A 56 1.89 16.96 -13.07
CA SER A 56 2.14 16.19 -14.30
C SER A 56 3.61 15.84 -14.54
N GLU A 57 4.55 16.53 -13.89
CA GLU A 57 5.99 16.26 -14.00
C GLU A 57 6.36 14.86 -13.51
N TYR A 58 5.57 14.31 -12.58
CA TYR A 58 5.73 12.95 -12.08
C TYR A 58 5.38 11.86 -13.11
N ARG A 59 4.87 12.23 -14.29
CA ARG A 59 4.51 11.28 -15.36
C ARG A 59 5.66 10.90 -16.28
N ASN A 60 6.78 11.62 -16.22
CA ASN A 60 7.90 11.45 -17.15
C ASN A 60 9.27 11.46 -16.43
N LEU A 61 9.36 10.68 -15.36
CA LEU A 61 10.57 10.56 -14.57
C LEU A 61 11.60 9.69 -15.27
N LYS A 62 12.88 10.00 -15.03
CA LYS A 62 13.97 9.10 -15.38
C LYS A 62 13.86 7.82 -14.53
N PRO A 63 14.26 6.65 -15.06
CA PRO A 63 14.16 5.39 -14.34
C PRO A 63 14.86 5.43 -12.97
N GLU A 64 16.01 6.10 -12.86
CA GLU A 64 16.75 6.23 -11.60
C GLU A 64 15.96 7.03 -10.56
N THR A 65 15.28 8.10 -10.99
CA THR A 65 14.43 8.89 -10.09
C THR A 65 13.24 8.07 -9.62
N GLY A 66 12.58 7.34 -10.53
CA GLY A 66 11.48 6.43 -10.18
C GLY A 66 11.91 5.39 -9.15
N LYS A 67 13.06 4.74 -9.34
CA LYS A 67 13.60 3.74 -8.40
C LYS A 67 13.86 4.32 -7.00
N VAL A 68 14.44 5.52 -6.91
CA VAL A 68 14.63 6.18 -5.60
C VAL A 68 13.28 6.47 -4.95
N MET A 69 12.31 7.02 -5.67
CA MET A 69 10.98 7.29 -5.13
C MET A 69 10.27 6.00 -4.66
N SER A 70 10.41 4.91 -5.41
CA SER A 70 9.89 3.60 -5.02
C SER A 70 10.44 3.15 -3.67
N ALA A 71 11.77 3.18 -3.53
CA ALA A 71 12.45 2.80 -2.30
C ALA A 71 12.02 3.66 -1.10
N LEU A 72 11.77 4.96 -1.33
CA LEU A 72 11.28 5.86 -0.29
C LEU A 72 9.85 5.54 0.17
N LEU A 73 8.99 5.09 -0.74
CA LEU A 73 7.62 4.70 -0.41
C LEU A 73 7.56 3.30 0.21
N GLY A 74 8.57 2.46 0.00
CA GLY A 74 8.69 1.13 0.60
C GLY A 74 7.49 0.23 0.28
N ASN A 75 6.85 0.42 -0.88
CA ASN A 75 5.66 -0.31 -1.28
C ASN A 75 5.95 -1.27 -2.44
N PRO A 76 5.80 -2.60 -2.24
CA PRO A 76 6.11 -3.59 -3.28
C PRO A 76 5.28 -3.47 -4.58
N SER A 77 4.06 -2.94 -4.50
CA SER A 77 3.22 -2.72 -5.70
C SER A 77 3.74 -1.56 -6.54
N VAL A 78 4.17 -0.48 -5.88
CA VAL A 78 4.81 0.65 -6.55
C VAL A 78 6.15 0.24 -7.17
N GLU A 79 6.96 -0.55 -6.46
CA GLU A 79 8.21 -1.11 -6.96
C GLU A 79 8.01 -1.93 -8.24
N ARG A 80 7.12 -2.93 -8.19
CA ARG A 80 6.77 -3.77 -9.34
C ARG A 80 6.29 -2.94 -10.54
N CYS A 81 5.42 -1.95 -10.32
CA CYS A 81 4.92 -1.08 -11.38
C CYS A 81 6.06 -0.26 -12.03
N ILE A 82 7.02 0.22 -11.23
CA ILE A 82 8.16 0.98 -11.73
C ILE A 82 9.13 0.08 -12.49
N GLU A 83 9.39 -1.14 -12.02
CA GLU A 83 10.22 -2.12 -12.72
C GLU A 83 9.65 -2.47 -14.10
N GLU A 84 8.35 -2.71 -14.19
CA GLU A 84 7.64 -2.97 -15.45
C GLU A 84 7.84 -1.79 -16.43
N GLN A 85 7.61 -0.55 -15.97
CA GLN A 85 7.79 0.65 -16.81
C GLN A 85 9.24 0.90 -17.22
N CYS A 86 10.21 0.57 -16.37
CA CYS A 86 11.63 0.69 -16.71
C CYS A 86 12.04 -0.24 -17.87
N ASN A 87 11.31 -1.33 -18.07
CA ASN A 87 11.58 -2.32 -19.12
C ASN A 87 10.88 -1.98 -20.45
N GLU A 88 10.02 -0.97 -20.49
CA GLU A 88 9.34 -0.50 -21.72
C GLU A 88 10.26 0.38 -22.59
N GLU A 89 10.05 0.39 -23.92
CA GLU A 89 10.83 1.21 -24.85
C GLU A 89 10.76 2.71 -24.48
N GLY A 90 11.90 3.30 -24.12
CA GLY A 90 12.01 4.68 -23.66
C GLY A 90 12.19 4.84 -22.15
N GLY A 91 11.86 3.82 -21.35
CA GLY A 91 12.24 3.67 -19.93
C GLY A 91 11.78 4.80 -18.99
N ARG A 92 10.77 5.59 -19.36
CA ARG A 92 10.27 6.70 -18.54
C ARG A 92 9.23 6.20 -17.55
N VAL A 93 9.31 6.71 -16.32
CA VAL A 93 8.44 6.32 -15.22
C VAL A 93 7.32 7.33 -15.05
N ASN A 94 6.08 6.82 -15.09
CA ASN A 94 4.86 7.51 -14.71
C ASN A 94 4.47 7.12 -13.28
N MET A 95 4.86 7.97 -12.34
CA MET A 95 4.61 7.77 -10.91
C MET A 95 3.12 7.92 -10.55
N CYS A 96 2.38 8.77 -11.26
CA CYS A 96 0.93 8.90 -11.06
C CYS A 96 0.24 7.55 -11.30
N LYS A 97 0.58 6.88 -12.41
CA LYS A 97 0.06 5.55 -12.73
C LYS A 97 0.44 4.52 -11.67
N ALA A 98 1.68 4.54 -11.18
CA ALA A 98 2.12 3.62 -10.13
C ALA A 98 1.32 3.78 -8.83
N LEU A 99 0.98 5.01 -8.43
CA LEU A 99 0.14 5.25 -7.25
C LEU A 99 -1.35 4.91 -7.49
N GLU A 100 -1.88 5.18 -8.68
CA GLU A 100 -3.24 4.78 -9.05
C GLU A 100 -3.42 3.26 -9.03
N ASP A 101 -2.44 2.51 -9.56
CA ASP A 101 -2.45 1.05 -9.55
C ASP A 101 -2.29 0.52 -8.12
N TRP A 102 -1.45 1.14 -7.29
CA TRP A 102 -1.37 0.81 -5.86
C TRP A 102 -2.71 1.01 -5.13
N GLU A 103 -3.39 2.14 -5.33
CA GLU A 103 -4.70 2.39 -4.73
C GLU A 103 -5.75 1.39 -5.20
N ARG A 104 -5.74 1.05 -6.49
CA ARG A 104 -6.65 0.06 -7.08
C ARG A 104 -6.42 -1.33 -6.49
N GLU A 105 -5.17 -1.79 -6.40
CA GLU A 105 -4.82 -3.06 -5.79
C GLU A 105 -5.27 -3.11 -4.32
N ALA A 106 -5.00 -2.03 -3.56
CA ALA A 106 -5.41 -1.95 -2.16
C ALA A 106 -6.94 -2.04 -1.99
N LYS A 107 -7.70 -1.36 -2.86
CA LYS A 107 -9.16 -1.44 -2.87
C LYS A 107 -9.65 -2.84 -3.20
N GLN A 108 -9.10 -3.47 -4.24
CA GLN A 108 -9.48 -4.84 -4.63
C GLN A 108 -9.19 -5.85 -3.51
N GLN A 109 -8.02 -5.75 -2.86
CA GLN A 109 -7.68 -6.59 -1.72
C GLN A 109 -8.64 -6.36 -0.55
N GLY A 110 -8.98 -5.10 -0.26
CA GLY A 110 -9.97 -4.75 0.77
C GLY A 110 -11.35 -5.32 0.48
N GLU A 111 -11.84 -5.20 -0.75
CA GLU A 111 -13.13 -5.76 -1.17
C GLU A 111 -13.13 -7.30 -1.11
N ALA A 112 -12.05 -7.94 -1.56
CA ALA A 112 -11.91 -9.39 -1.51
C ALA A 112 -11.91 -9.90 -0.06
N ARG A 113 -11.10 -9.29 0.82
CA ARG A 113 -11.08 -9.61 2.26
C ARG A 113 -12.46 -9.36 2.90
N GLY A 114 -13.08 -8.23 2.58
CA GLY A 114 -14.42 -7.89 3.09
C GLY A 114 -15.49 -8.89 2.69
N ARG A 115 -15.45 -9.39 1.44
CA ARG A 115 -16.35 -10.45 0.98
C ARG A 115 -16.15 -11.74 1.76
N VAL A 116 -14.92 -12.23 1.85
CA VAL A 116 -14.59 -13.48 2.57
C VAL A 116 -15.02 -13.39 4.03
N TRP A 117 -14.69 -12.29 4.71
CA TRP A 117 -15.06 -12.08 6.10
C TRP A 117 -16.57 -11.95 6.29
N GLY A 118 -17.27 -11.27 5.37
CA GLY A 118 -18.72 -11.15 5.38
C GLY A 118 -19.43 -12.49 5.18
N GLU A 119 -18.95 -13.32 4.26
CA GLU A 119 -19.48 -14.67 4.03
C GLU A 119 -19.27 -15.58 5.25
N ALA A 120 -18.07 -15.59 5.84
CA ALA A 120 -17.78 -16.36 7.04
C ALA A 120 -18.65 -15.92 8.23
N ARG A 121 -18.76 -14.61 8.47
CA ARG A 121 -19.62 -14.05 9.50
C ARG A 121 -21.09 -14.40 9.28
N GLY A 122 -21.56 -14.34 8.03
CA GLY A 122 -22.92 -14.73 7.66
C GLY A 122 -23.20 -16.19 7.98
N LYS A 123 -22.31 -17.10 7.61
CA LYS A 123 -22.40 -18.54 7.89
C LYS A 123 -22.43 -18.83 9.39
N VAL A 124 -21.47 -18.30 10.16
CA VAL A 124 -21.41 -18.49 11.62
C VAL A 124 -22.66 -17.94 12.33
N THR A 125 -23.10 -16.75 11.95
CA THR A 125 -24.32 -16.15 12.50
C THR A 125 -25.56 -16.97 12.13
N GLY A 126 -25.60 -17.50 10.91
CA GLY A 126 -26.65 -18.40 10.44
C GLY A 126 -26.73 -19.67 11.27
N VAL A 127 -25.60 -20.35 11.49
CA VAL A 127 -25.54 -21.58 12.30
C VAL A 127 -26.06 -21.32 13.70
N LYS A 128 -25.55 -20.28 14.38
CA LYS A 128 -26.02 -19.89 15.73
C LYS A 128 -27.52 -19.60 15.76
N SER A 129 -28.03 -18.93 14.73
CA SER A 129 -29.46 -18.61 14.61
C SER A 129 -30.32 -19.86 14.41
N LEU A 130 -29.87 -20.83 13.61
CA LEU A 130 -30.58 -22.09 13.41
C LEU A 130 -30.61 -22.93 14.67
N MET A 131 -29.46 -23.08 15.35
CA MET A 131 -29.39 -23.78 16.63
C MET A 131 -30.37 -23.20 17.65
N GLN A 132 -30.44 -21.87 17.75
CA GLN A 132 -31.33 -21.21 18.70
C GLN A 132 -32.81 -21.30 18.31
N LYS A 133 -33.16 -21.09 17.03
CA LYS A 133 -34.57 -20.96 16.61
C LYS A 133 -35.24 -22.30 16.32
N LEU A 134 -34.47 -23.29 15.87
CA LEU A 134 -34.98 -24.61 15.54
C LEU A 134 -34.64 -25.64 16.63
N GLU A 135 -33.92 -25.24 17.67
CA GLU A 135 -33.48 -26.11 18.78
C GLU A 135 -32.73 -27.35 18.29
N VAL A 136 -31.93 -27.18 17.23
CA VAL A 136 -31.09 -28.23 16.65
C VAL A 136 -29.65 -28.13 17.16
N ASP A 137 -28.93 -29.23 17.12
CA ASP A 137 -27.50 -29.25 17.43
C ASP A 137 -26.64 -28.60 16.32
N LEU A 138 -25.36 -28.42 16.63
CA LEU A 138 -24.39 -27.78 15.73
C LEU A 138 -24.25 -28.54 14.41
N GLU A 139 -24.18 -29.87 14.47
CA GLU A 139 -23.99 -30.70 13.28
C GLU A 139 -25.16 -30.52 12.31
N LYS A 140 -26.39 -30.54 12.82
CA LYS A 140 -27.57 -30.35 11.99
C LYS A 140 -27.69 -28.92 11.46
N ALA A 141 -27.33 -27.91 12.26
CA ALA A 141 -27.33 -26.52 11.81
C ALA A 141 -26.28 -26.25 10.72
N CYS A 142 -25.10 -26.84 10.84
CA CYS A 142 -24.05 -26.79 9.82
C CYS A 142 -24.50 -27.48 8.52
N GLU A 143 -25.10 -28.67 8.61
CA GLU A 143 -25.66 -29.40 7.46
C GLU A 143 -26.70 -28.55 6.70
N LEU A 144 -27.61 -27.89 7.42
CA LEU A 144 -28.66 -27.04 6.82
C LEU A 144 -28.11 -25.83 6.05
N ILE A 145 -26.93 -25.34 6.42
CA ILE A 145 -26.24 -24.21 5.76
C ILE A 145 -25.23 -24.69 4.71
N GLY A 146 -24.99 -25.99 4.64
CA GLY A 146 -24.07 -26.60 3.68
C GLY A 146 -22.60 -26.38 4.05
N ILE A 147 -22.28 -26.42 5.34
CA ILE A 147 -20.90 -26.40 5.86
C ILE A 147 -20.68 -27.54 6.86
N THR A 148 -19.42 -27.84 7.18
CA THR A 148 -19.07 -28.81 8.22
C THR A 148 -18.88 -28.11 9.58
N ALA A 149 -18.93 -28.89 10.67
CA ALA A 149 -18.61 -28.37 12.02
C ALA A 149 -17.14 -27.91 12.14
N GLU A 150 -16.24 -28.51 11.36
CA GLU A 150 -14.84 -28.11 11.27
C GLU A 150 -14.70 -26.74 10.60
N GLU A 151 -15.35 -26.55 9.45
CA GLU A 151 -15.40 -25.26 8.74
C GLU A 151 -16.01 -24.17 9.62
N TYR A 152 -17.10 -24.48 10.35
CA TYR A 152 -17.69 -23.57 11.33
C TYR A 152 -16.68 -23.15 12.41
N SER A 153 -15.98 -24.12 12.99
CA SER A 153 -15.01 -23.87 14.07
C SER A 153 -13.82 -23.02 13.59
N GLN A 154 -13.36 -23.26 12.36
CA GLN A 154 -12.31 -22.45 11.72
C GLN A 154 -12.77 -21.02 11.51
N MET A 155 -13.93 -20.82 10.86
CA MET A 155 -14.51 -19.49 10.63
C MET A 155 -14.76 -18.76 11.96
N GLU A 156 -15.29 -19.44 12.98
CA GLU A 156 -15.52 -18.83 14.30
C GLU A 156 -14.21 -18.39 14.97
N THR A 157 -13.15 -19.20 14.86
CA THR A 157 -11.82 -18.86 15.39
C THR A 157 -11.21 -17.66 14.67
N GLU A 158 -11.29 -17.63 13.34
CA GLU A 158 -10.78 -16.54 12.50
C GLU A 158 -11.53 -15.22 12.76
N LEU A 159 -12.85 -15.27 12.94
CA LEU A 159 -13.66 -14.09 13.28
C LEU A 159 -13.33 -13.50 14.66
N LEU A 160 -12.81 -14.32 15.59
CA LEU A 160 -12.37 -13.88 16.92
C LEU A 160 -10.95 -13.25 16.92
N GLN A 161 -10.22 -13.34 15.81
CA GLN A 161 -8.87 -12.75 15.64
C GLN A 161 -8.82 -11.82 14.42
N PRO A 162 -9.48 -10.64 14.47
CA PRO A 162 -9.62 -9.76 13.30
C PRO A 162 -8.32 -9.13 12.80
N ASP A 163 -7.22 -9.17 13.56
CA ASP A 163 -6.00 -8.39 13.32
C ASP A 163 -4.75 -9.22 12.95
N LYS A 164 -4.91 -10.44 12.42
CA LYS A 164 -3.80 -11.22 11.85
C LYS A 164 -3.68 -11.05 10.34
#